data_AF-A0A950VV38-F1
#
_entry.id   AF-A0A950VV38-F1
#
_cell.length_a   1.000
_cell.length_b   1.000
_cell.length_c   1.000
_cell.angle_alpha   90.00
_cell.angle_beta   90.00
_cell.angle_gamma   90.00
#
_symmetry.space_group_name_H-M   'P 1'
#
loop_
_entity.id
_entity.type
_entity.pdbx_description
1 polymer ?
#
loop_
_entity_poly.entity_id
_entity_poly.type
_entity_poly.pdbx_seq_one_letter_code
_entity_poly.pdbx_strand_id
1 'polypeptide(L)'
;MPTGTDRLNALTRLRREQERTVAFVGTQDERLGRKMMGCATWLHFREWLDHGGETRLMHVNFCKRFTLCRICAARRSVKLVEAYEPKVATVLQAEPALIPVMVTLTVASGFD
;
A
#
# COMPACT_ATOMS: atom_id res chain seq x y z
N MET A 1 7.90 -5.53 18.51
CA MET A 1 7.13 -4.89 17.42
C MET A 1 8.11 -4.13 16.52
N PRO A 2 7.91 -4.07 15.20
CA PRO A 2 8.78 -3.32 14.30
C PRO A 2 8.80 -1.83 14.70
N THR A 3 10.00 -1.25 14.73
CA THR A 3 10.23 0.15 15.09
C THR A 3 9.78 1.10 13.98
N GLY A 4 9.73 2.40 14.27
CA GLY A 4 9.48 3.44 13.24
C GLY A 4 10.48 3.35 12.08
N THR A 5 11.74 3.06 12.38
CA THR A 5 12.81 2.87 11.40
C THR A 5 12.57 1.66 10.49
N ASP A 6 12.11 0.54 11.05
CA ASP A 6 11.81 -0.66 10.27
C ASP A 6 10.70 -0.42 9.25
N ARG A 7 9.66 0.33 9.65
CA ARG A 7 8.55 0.75 8.77
C ARG A 7 9.04 1.67 7.65
N LEU A 8 9.93 2.62 7.96
CA LEU A 8 10.55 3.50 6.96
C LEU A 8 11.42 2.73 5.96
N ASN A 9 12.20 1.76 6.44
CA ASN A 9 13.05 0.92 5.60
C ASN A 9 12.23 0.07 4.63
N ALA A 10 11.08 -0.47 5.07
CA ALA A 10 10.16 -1.21 4.20
C ALA A 10 9.60 -0.33 3.07
N LEU A 11 9.15 0.90 3.38
CA LEU A 11 8.66 1.85 2.37
C LEU A 11 9.76 2.29 1.41
N THR A 12 10.98 2.49 1.91
CA THR A 12 12.15 2.85 1.11
C THR A 12 12.50 1.75 0.11
N ARG A 13 12.42 0.49 0.52
CA ARG A 13 12.60 -0.66 -0.38
C ARG A 13 11.59 -0.65 -1.53
N LEU A 14 10.29 -0.48 -1.21
CA LEU A 14 9.23 -0.41 -2.22
C LEU A 14 9.43 0.75 -3.21
N ARG A 15 9.99 1.87 -2.74
CA ARG A 15 10.33 3.01 -3.60
C ARG A 15 11.45 2.67 -4.58
N ARG A 16 12.55 2.10 -4.10
CA ARG A 16 13.70 1.69 -4.93
C ARG A 16 13.29 0.70 -6.01
N GLU A 17 12.47 -0.28 -5.63
CA GLU A 17 11.94 -1.28 -6.56
C GLU A 17 11.03 -0.68 -7.67
N GLN A 18 10.55 0.54 -7.50
CA GLN A 18 9.68 1.24 -8.45
C GLN A 18 10.45 2.17 -9.41
N GLU A 19 11.74 2.40 -9.21
CA GLU A 19 12.52 3.39 -9.96
C GLU A 19 12.44 3.19 -11.48
N ARG A 20 12.56 1.95 -11.95
CA ARG A 20 12.43 1.61 -13.37
C ARG A 20 11.06 1.98 -13.94
N THR A 21 10.00 1.69 -13.21
CA THR A 21 8.63 2.04 -13.61
C THR A 21 8.43 3.55 -13.63
N VAL A 22 8.98 4.27 -12.65
CA VAL A 22 8.90 5.74 -12.62
C VAL A 22 9.62 6.35 -13.82
N ALA A 23 10.82 5.85 -14.15
CA ALA A 23 11.58 6.31 -15.31
C ALA A 23 10.79 6.08 -16.61
N PHE A 24 10.28 4.86 -16.82
CA PHE A 24 9.47 4.54 -18.01
C PHE A 24 8.18 5.38 -18.10
N VAL A 25 7.45 5.54 -16.99
CA VAL A 25 6.26 6.39 -16.98
C VAL A 25 6.62 7.84 -17.30
N GLY A 26 7.77 8.33 -16.83
CA GLY A 26 8.25 9.67 -17.14
C GLY A 26 8.54 9.91 -18.63
N THR A 27 8.94 8.88 -19.39
CA THR A 27 9.12 9.02 -20.85
C THR A 27 7.80 9.08 -21.61
N GLN A 28 6.72 8.54 -21.05
CA GLN A 28 5.39 8.51 -21.68
C GLN A 28 4.50 9.69 -21.24
N ASP A 29 4.55 10.03 -19.95
CA ASP A 29 3.81 11.13 -19.33
C ASP A 29 4.69 11.79 -18.25
N GLU A 30 5.28 12.93 -18.61
CA GLU A 30 6.19 13.67 -17.74
C GLU A 30 5.51 14.16 -16.46
N ARG A 31 4.22 14.53 -16.52
CA ARG A 31 3.47 15.03 -15.36
C ARG A 31 3.21 13.90 -14.36
N LEU A 32 2.82 12.73 -14.87
CA LEU A 32 2.61 11.54 -14.05
C LEU A 32 3.92 11.02 -13.48
N GLY A 33 4.99 10.98 -14.28
CA GLY A 33 6.33 10.62 -13.86
C GLY A 33 6.82 11.48 -12.70
N ARG A 34 6.71 12.82 -12.82
CA ARG A 34 7.05 13.76 -11.72
C ARG A 34 6.24 13.50 -10.46
N LYS A 35 4.93 13.24 -10.60
CA LYS A 35 4.07 12.93 -9.44
C LYS A 35 4.47 11.60 -8.77
N MET A 36 4.83 10.59 -9.55
CA MET A 36 5.28 9.30 -9.02
C MET A 36 6.66 9.39 -8.38
N MET A 37 7.58 10.18 -8.94
CA MET A 37 8.89 10.47 -8.37
C MET A 37 8.79 11.12 -6.98
N GLY A 38 7.84 12.03 -6.80
CA GLY A 38 7.57 12.68 -5.51
C GLY A 38 6.89 11.77 -4.46
N CYS A 39 6.38 10.60 -4.85
CA CYS A 39 5.65 9.71 -3.94
C CYS A 39 6.54 9.20 -2.80
N ALA A 40 6.04 9.31 -1.57
CA ALA A 40 6.74 8.95 -0.33
C ALA A 40 8.14 9.57 -0.20
N THR A 41 8.33 10.78 -0.71
CA THR A 41 9.55 11.56 -0.48
C THR A 41 9.64 12.08 0.95
N TRP A 42 8.50 12.29 1.59
CA TRP A 42 8.41 12.65 3.00
C TRP A 42 7.19 12.00 3.63
N LEU A 43 7.34 11.63 4.90
CA LEU A 43 6.34 10.96 5.73
C LEU A 43 6.42 11.60 7.12
N HIS A 44 5.30 12.05 7.66
CA HIS A 44 5.22 12.59 9.01
C HIS A 44 4.47 11.61 9.90
N PHE A 45 5.21 10.95 10.79
CA PHE A 45 4.67 10.12 11.85
C PHE A 45 4.54 10.93 13.13
N ARG A 46 3.39 10.80 13.79
CA ARG A 46 3.16 11.32 15.14
C ARG A 46 2.97 10.15 16.07
N GLU A 47 3.65 10.21 17.21
CA GLU A 47 3.56 9.23 18.28
C GLU A 47 2.91 9.88 19.50
N TRP A 48 1.94 9.20 20.11
CA TRP A 48 1.26 9.63 21.33
C TRP A 48 1.67 8.70 22.48
N LEU A 49 2.54 9.23 23.34
CA LEU A 49 3.10 8.46 24.46
C LEU A 49 2.03 8.15 25.52
N ASP A 50 1.10 9.07 25.75
CA ASP A 50 0.09 8.94 26.81
C ASP A 50 -1.08 8.00 26.47
N HIS A 51 -1.20 7.58 25.20
CA HIS A 51 -2.31 6.76 24.68
C HIS A 51 -1.83 5.37 24.24
N GLY A 52 -1.07 4.70 25.10
CA GLY A 52 -0.59 3.34 24.82
C GLY A 52 0.46 3.23 23.72
N GLY A 53 1.18 4.32 23.42
CA GLY A 53 2.25 4.33 22.40
C GLY A 53 1.75 4.29 20.96
N GLU A 54 0.55 4.82 20.70
CA GLU A 54 0.01 4.84 19.35
C GLU A 54 0.87 5.69 18.40
N THR A 55 1.23 5.12 17.24
CA THR A 55 1.92 5.86 16.16
C THR A 55 1.00 5.96 14.95
N ARG A 56 0.71 7.19 14.48
CA ARG A 56 -0.06 7.41 13.25
C ARG A 56 0.72 8.18 12.21
N LEU A 57 0.44 7.86 10.95
CA LEU A 57 0.93 8.58 9.79
C LEU A 57 0.00 9.76 9.50
N MET A 58 0.43 10.98 9.85
CA MET A 58 -0.40 12.19 9.81
C MET A 58 -0.42 12.85 8.43
N HIS A 59 0.77 13.07 7.86
CA HIS A 59 0.92 13.79 6.60
C HIS A 59 1.92 13.08 5.69
N VAL A 60 1.57 12.93 4.42
CA VAL A 60 2.37 12.22 3.42
C VAL A 60 2.08 12.72 2.02
N ASN A 61 3.12 12.76 1.19
CA ASN A 61 2.93 12.89 -0.26
C ASN A 61 2.74 11.52 -0.93
N PHE A 62 1.53 11.22 -1.39
CA PHE A 62 1.24 10.03 -2.19
C PHE A 62 0.78 10.42 -3.60
N CYS A 63 1.28 9.72 -4.62
CA CYS A 63 0.84 9.92 -6.00
C CYS A 63 -0.59 9.43 -6.27
N LYS A 64 -1.12 8.54 -5.40
CA LYS A 64 -2.46 7.92 -5.45
C LYS A 64 -2.72 7.06 -6.70
N ARG A 65 -1.66 6.51 -7.31
CA ARG A 65 -1.73 5.66 -8.51
C ARG A 65 -1.41 4.21 -8.16
N PHE A 66 -2.32 3.52 -7.49
CA PHE A 66 -2.04 2.16 -6.96
C PHE A 66 -1.71 1.13 -8.05
N THR A 67 -2.19 1.31 -9.28
CA THR A 67 -1.89 0.40 -10.41
C THR A 67 -0.44 0.49 -10.87
N LEU A 68 0.19 1.66 -10.76
CA LEU A 68 1.54 1.92 -11.28
C LEU A 68 2.59 2.11 -10.17
N CYS A 69 2.16 2.49 -8.97
CA CYS A 69 3.03 2.83 -7.85
C CYS A 69 2.97 1.77 -6.77
N ARG A 70 4.11 1.08 -6.54
CA ARG A 70 4.26 0.03 -5.51
C ARG A 70 3.93 0.52 -4.12
N ILE A 71 4.28 1.76 -3.78
CA ILE A 71 3.97 2.34 -2.47
C ILE A 71 2.46 2.55 -2.29
N CYS A 72 1.79 3.10 -3.31
CA CYS A 72 0.34 3.29 -3.25
C CYS A 72 -0.41 1.95 -3.32
N ALA A 73 0.14 0.95 -4.02
CA ALA A 73 -0.36 -0.42 -4.01
C ALA A 73 -0.28 -1.02 -2.60
N ALA A 74 0.88 -0.96 -1.94
CA ALA A 74 1.08 -1.45 -0.58
C ALA A 74 0.17 -0.75 0.44
N ARG A 75 0.02 0.58 0.33
CA ARG A 75 -0.93 1.32 1.17
C ARG A 75 -2.36 0.83 0.98
N ARG A 76 -2.77 0.59 -0.27
CA ARG A 76 -4.11 0.09 -0.59
C ARG A 76 -4.31 -1.33 -0.08
N SER A 77 -3.31 -2.20 -0.18
CA SER A 77 -3.41 -3.58 0.30
C SER A 77 -3.54 -3.64 1.82
N VAL A 78 -2.79 -2.83 2.57
CA VAL A 78 -2.92 -2.76 4.04
C VAL A 78 -4.34 -2.34 4.45
N LYS A 79 -4.88 -1.28 3.85
CA LYS A 79 -6.26 -0.84 4.14
C LYS A 79 -7.32 -1.89 3.79
N LEU A 80 -7.09 -2.67 2.74
CA LEU A 80 -7.98 -3.75 2.38
C LEU A 80 -7.95 -4.84 3.45
N VAL A 81 -6.75 -5.24 3.89
CA VAL A 81 -6.59 -6.23 4.97
C VAL A 81 -7.25 -5.72 6.25
N GLU A 82 -6.96 -4.49 6.70
CA GLU A 82 -7.57 -3.88 7.89
C GLU A 82 -9.11 -3.91 7.85
N ALA A 83 -9.72 -3.69 6.67
CA ALA A 83 -11.17 -3.65 6.53
C ALA A 83 -11.84 -5.03 6.42
N TYR A 84 -11.12 -6.06 5.96
CA TYR A 84 -11.68 -7.38 5.65
C TYR A 84 -11.21 -8.50 6.59
N GLU A 85 -10.06 -8.37 7.22
CA GLU A 85 -9.56 -9.27 8.26
C GLU A 85 -10.62 -9.57 9.33
N PRO A 86 -11.29 -8.57 9.98
CA PRO A 86 -12.29 -8.88 10.99
C PRO A 86 -13.50 -9.63 10.44
N LYS A 87 -13.90 -9.36 9.19
CA LYS A 87 -15.04 -10.04 8.54
C LYS A 87 -14.71 -11.51 8.28
N VAL A 88 -13.51 -11.78 7.78
CA VAL A 88 -13.02 -13.14 7.56
C VAL A 88 -12.91 -13.87 8.89
N ALA A 89 -12.38 -13.21 9.93
CA ALA A 89 -12.28 -13.79 11.27
C ALA A 89 -13.66 -14.16 11.84
N THR A 90 -14.68 -13.31 11.71
CA THR A 90 -16.04 -13.61 12.15
C THR A 90 -16.61 -14.86 11.46
N VAL A 91 -16.41 -15.00 10.14
CA VAL A 91 -16.90 -16.16 9.39
C VAL A 91 -16.18 -17.45 9.82
N LEU A 92 -14.86 -17.39 9.99
CA LEU A 92 -14.07 -18.55 10.43
C LEU A 92 -14.37 -18.94 11.88
N GLN A 93 -14.76 -18.00 12.73
CA GLN A 93 -15.23 -18.29 14.09
C GLN A 93 -16.59 -19.00 14.08
N ALA A 94 -17.49 -18.63 13.16
CA ALA A 94 -18.79 -19.27 13.01
C ALA A 94 -18.70 -20.67 12.37
N GLU A 95 -17.84 -20.83 11.36
CA GLU A 95 -17.63 -22.10 10.66
C GLU A 95 -16.12 -22.40 10.49
N PRO A 96 -15.49 -23.06 11.48
CA PRO A 96 -14.04 -23.32 11.46
C PRO A 96 -13.56 -24.26 10.35
N ALA A 97 -14.46 -25.00 9.71
CA ALA A 97 -14.14 -25.91 8.61
C ALA A 97 -13.93 -25.17 7.27
N LEU A 98 -14.29 -23.89 7.16
CA LEU A 98 -14.11 -23.10 5.94
C LEU A 98 -12.62 -22.75 5.73
N ILE A 99 -12.20 -22.76 4.46
CA ILE A 99 -10.84 -22.39 4.05
C ILE A 99 -10.91 -21.06 3.27
N PRO A 100 -10.31 -19.97 3.77
CA PRO A 100 -10.31 -18.70 3.06
C PRO A 100 -9.41 -18.77 1.82
N VAL A 101 -9.94 -18.37 0.66
CA VAL A 101 -9.21 -18.36 -0.62
C VAL A 101 -9.29 -17.00 -1.30
N MET A 102 -8.19 -16.56 -1.90
CA MET A 102 -8.15 -15.36 -2.74
C MET A 102 -8.46 -15.74 -4.19
N VAL A 103 -9.63 -15.35 -4.68
CA VAL A 103 -10.04 -15.61 -6.06
C VAL A 103 -9.61 -14.44 -6.95
N THR A 104 -8.79 -14.74 -7.97
CA THR A 104 -8.45 -13.78 -9.02
C THR A 104 -9.31 -14.07 -10.24
N LEU A 105 -10.21 -13.14 -10.58
CA LEU A 105 -11.05 -13.23 -11.77
C LEU A 105 -10.37 -12.48 -12.92
N THR A 106 -9.81 -13.23 -13.88
CA THR A 106 -9.23 -12.65 -15.10
C THR A 106 -10.31 -12.62 -16.18
N VAL A 107 -10.71 -11.43 -16.61
CA VAL A 107 -11.62 -11.26 -17.75
C VAL A 107 -10.80 -11.24 -19.02
N ALA A 108 -11.13 -12.09 -19.99
CA ALA A 108 -10.53 -12.05 -21.32
C ALA A 108 -10.83 -10.68 -21.95
N SER A 109 -9.79 -10.04 -22.49
CA SER A 109 -9.98 -8.84 -23.33
C SER A 109 -10.91 -9.22 -24.48
N GLY A 110 -12.00 -8.48 -24.64
CA GLY A 110 -12.87 -8.62 -25.81
C GLY A 110 -12.12 -8.27 -27.10
N PHE A 111 -12.72 -8.56 -28.25
CA PHE A 111 -12.27 -8.00 -29.51
C PHE A 111 -12.64 -6.51 -29.51
N ASP A 112 -11.65 -5.64 -29.75
CA ASP A 112 -11.85 -4.20 -29.97
C ASP A 112 -12.52 -3.94 -31.33
#